data_AF-A0A0J6SLI5-F1
#
_entry.id   AF-A0A0J6SLI5-F1
#
_cell.length_a   1.000
_cell.length_b   1.000
_cell.length_c   1.000
_cell.angle_alpha   90.00
_cell.angle_beta   90.00
_cell.angle_gamma   90.00
#
_symmetry.space_group_name_H-M   'P 1'
#
loop_
_entity.id
_entity.type
_entity.pdbx_description
1 polymer ?
#
loop_
_entity_poly.entity_id
_entity_poly.type
_entity_poly.pdbx_seq_one_letter_code
_entity_poly.pdbx_strand_id
1 'polypeptide(L)'
;MISGMDLGEMLEAASRGRSRGERNHRATSPEVLCVTLKEIEQRYRIGCQFKPGDLVTPRPGYTYDGEGAPHVVLDVLAKPVMQLDLDDPSKTASNSYGRRIDMRVACEHAGIIAGFWVESWCFEKYTGPIAEMHPGA
;
A
#
# COMPACT_ATOMS: atom_id res chain seq x y z
N MET A 1 -5.23 -37.24 8.19
CA MET A 1 -5.60 -36.81 6.84
C MET A 1 -6.13 -35.39 6.96
N ILE A 2 -5.31 -34.38 6.69
CA ILE A 2 -5.71 -32.97 6.80
C ILE A 2 -6.24 -32.56 5.42
N SER A 3 -7.54 -32.29 5.38
CA SER A 3 -8.27 -31.82 4.20
C SER A 3 -7.67 -30.50 3.72
N GLY A 4 -7.11 -30.49 2.52
CA GLY A 4 -6.63 -29.28 1.86
C GLY A 4 -7.79 -28.35 1.58
N MET A 5 -7.73 -27.12 2.08
CA MET A 5 -8.56 -26.04 1.56
C MET A 5 -8.20 -25.85 0.09
N ASP A 6 -9.22 -25.93 -0.76
CA ASP A 6 -9.11 -25.67 -2.19
C ASP A 6 -8.74 -24.19 -2.39
N LEU A 7 -7.75 -23.93 -3.24
CA LEU A 7 -7.28 -22.57 -3.58
C LEU A 7 -8.44 -21.70 -4.10
N GLY A 8 -9.45 -22.32 -4.73
CA GLY A 8 -10.69 -21.67 -5.12
C GLY A 8 -11.50 -21.13 -3.95
N GLU A 9 -11.58 -21.88 -2.84
CA GLU A 9 -12.29 -21.46 -1.63
C GLU A 9 -11.55 -20.31 -0.90
N MET A 10 -10.22 -20.32 -0.94
CA MET A 10 -9.41 -19.22 -0.38
C MET A 10 -9.58 -17.92 -1.16
N LEU A 11 -9.66 -17.99 -2.49
CA LEU A 11 -9.91 -16.84 -3.37
C LEU A 11 -11.33 -16.28 -3.19
N GLU A 12 -12.32 -17.16 -3.01
CA GLU A 12 -13.71 -16.76 -2.73
C GLU A 12 -13.90 -16.15 -1.33
N ALA A 13 -13.09 -16.54 -0.35
CA ALA A 13 -13.10 -15.89 0.96
C ALA A 13 -12.52 -14.47 0.89
N ALA A 14 -11.54 -14.23 0.01
CA ALA A 14 -10.93 -12.91 -0.20
C ALA A 14 -11.80 -11.96 -1.04
N SER A 15 -12.68 -12.48 -1.90
CA SER A 15 -13.58 -11.71 -2.76
C SER A 15 -14.71 -10.99 -2.01
N ARG A 16 -14.99 -11.38 -0.76
CA ARG A 16 -16.02 -10.76 0.11
C ARG A 16 -15.50 -9.45 0.70
N GLY A 17 -15.56 -8.42 -0.13
CA GLY A 17 -15.17 -7.04 0.21
C GLY A 17 -15.84 -6.52 1.47
N ARG A 18 -15.03 -6.00 2.40
CA ARG A 18 -15.52 -5.24 3.56
C ARG A 18 -16.14 -3.93 3.07
N SER A 19 -17.41 -3.71 3.40
CA SER A 19 -18.14 -2.48 3.10
C SER A 19 -17.51 -1.27 3.79
N ARG A 20 -17.38 -0.16 3.05
CA ARG A 20 -16.80 1.15 3.43
C ARG A 20 -17.54 1.91 4.56
N GLY A 21 -18.47 1.26 5.28
CA GLY A 21 -19.53 1.88 6.07
C GLY A 21 -19.26 2.09 7.57
N GLU A 22 -18.28 1.43 8.19
CA GLU A 22 -18.15 1.42 9.66
C GLU A 22 -16.79 1.95 10.14
N ARG A 23 -16.47 3.21 9.82
CA ARG A 23 -15.36 3.89 10.51
C ARG A 23 -15.87 4.48 11.81
N ASN A 24 -15.77 3.71 12.89
CA ASN A 24 -15.91 4.23 14.26
C ASN A 24 -14.82 5.29 14.53
N HIS A 25 -15.15 6.57 14.35
CA HIS A 25 -14.24 7.68 14.61
C HIS A 25 -14.15 7.95 16.12
N ARG A 26 -13.49 7.07 16.88
CA ARG A 26 -12.92 7.50 18.17
C ARG A 26 -11.71 8.35 17.85
N ALA A 27 -11.78 9.64 18.19
CA ALA A 27 -10.65 10.54 18.06
C ALA A 27 -9.45 9.98 18.84
N THR A 28 -8.31 9.84 18.16
CA THR A 28 -7.04 9.46 18.76
C THR A 28 -6.64 10.48 19.84
N SER A 29 -6.07 10.04 20.97
CA SER A 29 -5.61 10.99 21.99
C SER A 29 -4.49 11.89 21.44
N PRO A 30 -4.35 13.13 21.93
CA PRO A 30 -3.30 14.04 21.47
C PRO A 30 -1.89 13.44 21.56
N GLU A 31 -1.58 12.68 22.60
CA GLU A 31 -0.27 12.06 22.81
C GLU A 31 0.02 11.01 21.74
N VAL A 32 -0.94 10.12 21.47
CA VAL A 32 -0.81 9.10 20.42
C VAL A 32 -0.70 9.76 19.05
N LEU A 33 -1.48 10.81 18.78
CA LEU A 33 -1.40 11.56 17.54
C LEU A 33 -0.02 12.19 17.34
N CYS A 34 0.55 12.82 18.37
CA CYS A 34 1.89 13.40 18.31
C CYS A 34 2.98 12.36 17.98
N VAL A 35 2.88 11.15 18.55
CA VAL A 35 3.82 10.06 18.24
C VAL A 35 3.65 9.62 16.79
N THR A 36 2.42 9.34 16.35
CA THR A 36 2.13 8.94 14.96
C THR A 36 2.61 9.97 13.95
N LEU A 37 2.37 11.26 14.18
CA LEU A 37 2.82 12.34 13.29
C LEU A 37 4.34 12.43 13.19
N LYS A 38 5.07 12.23 14.30
CA LYS A 38 6.54 12.19 14.29
C LYS A 38 7.09 10.98 13.53
N GLU A 39 6.47 9.81 13.69
CA GLU A 39 6.88 8.65 12.91
C GLU A 39 6.64 8.85 11.40
N ILE A 40 5.53 9.50 11.03
CA ILE A 40 5.25 9.85 9.63
C ILE A 40 6.31 10.80 9.09
N GLU A 41 6.65 11.86 9.81
CA GLU A 41 7.73 12.79 9.43
C GLU A 41 9.05 12.05 9.21
N GLN A 42 9.42 11.17 10.15
CA GLN A 42 10.67 10.42 10.06
C GLN A 42 10.68 9.50 8.83
N ARG A 43 9.61 8.75 8.58
CA ARG A 43 9.48 7.88 7.39
C ARG A 43 9.54 8.68 6.10
N TYR A 44 8.81 9.80 6.05
CA TYR A 44 8.80 10.68 4.90
C TYR A 44 10.21 11.19 4.57
N ARG A 45 10.97 11.60 5.60
CA ARG A 45 12.34 12.12 5.43
C ARG A 45 13.34 11.07 4.95
N ILE A 46 13.20 9.81 5.36
CA ILE A 46 14.12 8.72 4.97
C ILE A 46 14.06 8.42 3.47
N GLY A 47 12.90 8.60 2.83
CA GLY A 47 12.70 8.26 1.42
C GLY A 47 12.43 6.78 1.17
N CYS A 48 12.57 6.33 -0.08
CA CYS A 48 12.32 4.94 -0.44
C CYS A 48 13.42 4.00 0.10
N GLN A 49 12.98 2.97 0.83
CA GLN A 49 13.85 1.92 1.40
C GLN A 49 13.66 0.57 0.71
N PHE A 50 12.85 0.53 -0.34
CA PHE A 50 12.53 -0.68 -1.09
C PHE A 50 13.29 -0.71 -2.41
N LYS A 51 13.30 -1.88 -3.04
CA LYS A 51 13.86 -2.09 -4.38
C LYS A 51 12.91 -2.92 -5.25
N PRO A 52 13.05 -2.88 -6.58
CA PRO A 52 12.28 -3.75 -7.47
C PRO A 52 12.34 -5.22 -7.04
N GLY A 53 11.18 -5.88 -7.06
CA GLY A 53 10.99 -7.26 -6.61
C GLY A 53 10.63 -7.42 -5.12
N ASP A 54 10.80 -6.39 -4.30
CA ASP A 54 10.33 -6.45 -2.90
C ASP A 54 8.80 -6.60 -2.85
N LEU A 55 8.32 -7.45 -1.94
CA LEU A 55 6.89 -7.51 -1.58
C LEU A 55 6.62 -6.52 -0.45
N VAL A 56 5.65 -5.65 -0.69
CA VAL A 56 5.22 -4.59 0.22
C VAL A 56 3.71 -4.61 0.39
N THR A 57 3.21 -3.88 1.38
CA THR A 57 1.77 -3.68 1.59
C THR A 57 1.52 -2.25 2.07
N PRO A 58 0.38 -1.65 1.71
CA PRO A 58 -0.05 -0.38 2.28
C PRO A 58 -0.08 -0.45 3.80
N ARG A 59 0.48 0.56 4.46
CA ARG A 59 0.39 0.69 5.91
C ARG A 59 -1.07 0.93 6.33
N PRO A 60 -1.48 0.43 7.49
CA PRO A 60 -2.81 0.70 8.05
C PRO A 60 -3.09 2.19 8.26
N GLY A 61 -4.29 2.63 7.86
CA GLY A 61 -4.76 3.99 8.14
C GLY A 61 -4.19 5.10 7.25
N TYR A 62 -3.54 4.76 6.12
CA TYR A 62 -3.01 5.73 5.16
C TYR A 62 -3.82 5.78 3.85
N THR A 63 -3.35 6.57 2.88
CA THR A 63 -4.07 6.96 1.65
C THR A 63 -4.36 5.81 0.68
N TYR A 64 -3.66 4.69 0.78
CA TYR A 64 -3.79 3.58 -0.16
C TYR A 64 -4.67 2.46 0.42
N ASP A 65 -5.65 2.04 -0.37
CA ASP A 65 -6.49 0.88 -0.07
C ASP A 65 -5.68 -0.42 -0.21
N GLY A 66 -6.17 -1.51 0.40
CA GLY A 66 -5.52 -2.83 0.31
C GLY A 66 -4.49 -3.10 1.41
N GLU A 67 -4.67 -2.52 2.60
CA GLU A 67 -3.91 -2.87 3.80
C GLU A 67 -3.88 -4.40 3.99
N GLY A 68 -2.68 -4.95 4.12
CA GLY A 68 -2.46 -6.39 4.29
C GLY A 68 -2.53 -7.20 2.99
N ALA A 69 -2.81 -6.59 1.82
CA ALA A 69 -2.70 -7.25 0.53
C ALA A 69 -1.29 -7.07 -0.07
N PRO A 70 -0.73 -8.10 -0.75
CA PRO A 70 0.60 -8.03 -1.33
C PRO A 70 0.64 -7.09 -2.54
N HIS A 71 1.67 -6.27 -2.60
CA HIS A 71 2.05 -5.44 -3.73
C HIS A 71 3.50 -5.76 -4.07
N VAL A 72 3.85 -5.85 -5.35
CA VAL A 72 5.24 -6.02 -5.78
C VAL A 72 5.80 -4.69 -6.25
N VAL A 73 7.00 -4.33 -5.79
CA VAL A 73 7.71 -3.15 -6.28
C VAL A 73 8.22 -3.43 -7.69
N LEU A 74 7.82 -2.60 -8.64
CA LEU A 74 8.25 -2.69 -10.04
C LEU A 74 9.45 -1.78 -10.33
N ASP A 75 9.46 -0.58 -9.75
CA ASP A 75 10.47 0.43 -10.02
C ASP A 75 10.60 1.40 -8.84
N VAL A 76 11.75 2.06 -8.71
CA VAL A 76 12.03 3.10 -7.73
C VAL A 76 12.72 4.26 -8.45
N LEU A 77 12.15 5.45 -8.34
CA LEU A 77 12.70 6.63 -8.99
C LEU A 77 13.99 7.07 -8.28
N ALA A 78 15.08 7.17 -9.02
CA ALA A 78 16.33 7.72 -8.50
C ALA A 78 16.18 9.16 -7.99
N LYS A 79 15.20 9.91 -8.52
CA LYS A 79 14.80 11.23 -8.05
C LYS A 79 13.27 11.26 -7.90
N PRO A 80 12.74 11.41 -6.68
CA PRO A 80 11.31 11.54 -6.46
C PRO A 80 10.71 12.73 -7.23
N VAL A 81 9.49 12.55 -7.72
CA VAL A 81 8.75 13.58 -8.46
C VAL A 81 7.62 14.12 -7.59
N MET A 82 7.53 15.44 -7.50
CA MET A 82 6.39 16.09 -6.88
C MET A 82 5.25 16.18 -7.89
N GLN A 83 4.08 15.65 -7.54
CA GLN A 83 2.91 15.70 -8.40
C GLN A 83 2.25 17.10 -8.31
N LEU A 84 2.86 18.06 -8.99
CA LEU A 84 2.38 19.43 -9.12
C LEU A 84 1.93 19.62 -10.55
N ASP A 85 0.64 19.38 -10.81
CA ASP A 85 0.06 19.75 -12.10
C ASP A 85 -0.25 21.25 -12.06
N LEU A 86 0.70 22.06 -12.55
CA LEU A 86 0.62 23.51 -12.54
C LEU A 86 -0.20 24.07 -13.71
N ASP A 87 -0.44 23.24 -14.73
CA ASP A 87 -1.11 23.64 -15.97
C ASP A 87 -2.63 23.43 -15.89
N ASP A 88 -3.10 22.59 -14.96
CA ASP A 88 -4.52 22.34 -14.72
C ASP A 88 -4.92 22.63 -13.26
N PRO A 89 -5.49 23.83 -12.98
CA PRO A 89 -5.95 24.20 -11.65
C PRO A 89 -6.98 23.24 -11.05
N SER A 90 -7.76 22.53 -11.88
CA SER A 90 -8.75 21.57 -11.38
C SER A 90 -8.09 20.38 -10.66
N LYS A 91 -6.84 20.07 -11.00
CA LYS A 91 -6.08 18.99 -10.36
C LYS A 91 -5.50 19.37 -9.01
N THR A 92 -5.47 20.65 -8.65
CA THR A 92 -5.04 21.09 -7.31
C THR A 92 -5.97 20.58 -6.19
N ALA A 93 -7.22 20.24 -6.53
CA ALA A 93 -8.18 19.63 -5.62
C ALA A 93 -8.07 18.09 -5.55
N SER A 94 -7.19 17.47 -6.35
CA SER A 94 -6.96 16.03 -6.31
C SER A 94 -6.27 15.62 -5.01
N ASN A 95 -6.66 14.48 -4.44
CA ASN A 95 -5.92 13.85 -3.34
C ASN A 95 -4.49 13.44 -3.72
N SER A 96 -4.15 13.47 -5.00
CA SER A 96 -2.82 13.16 -5.53
C SER A 96 -1.92 14.39 -5.68
N TYR A 97 -2.49 15.60 -5.60
CA TYR A 97 -1.73 16.83 -5.76
C TYR A 97 -0.75 17.06 -4.60
N GLY A 98 0.47 17.48 -4.92
CA GLY A 98 1.52 17.76 -3.93
C GLY A 98 2.20 16.52 -3.32
N ARG A 99 1.85 15.31 -3.77
CA ARG A 99 2.48 14.06 -3.30
C ARG A 99 3.89 13.90 -3.84
N ARG A 100 4.75 13.22 -3.07
CA ARG A 100 6.13 12.91 -3.48
C ARG A 100 6.23 11.47 -3.97
N ILE A 101 6.02 11.28 -5.26
CA ILE A 101 6.04 9.97 -5.92
C ILE A 101 7.49 9.49 -6.07
N ASP A 102 7.81 8.31 -5.55
CA ASP A 102 9.15 7.74 -5.58
C ASP A 102 9.20 6.23 -5.86
N MET A 103 8.06 5.55 -5.93
CA MET A 103 7.99 4.09 -6.11
C MET A 103 6.85 3.68 -7.04
N ARG A 104 7.08 2.65 -7.88
CA ARG A 104 6.03 2.00 -8.67
C ARG A 104 5.74 0.61 -8.11
N VAL A 105 4.47 0.29 -7.96
CA VAL A 105 4.03 -1.04 -7.52
C VAL A 105 3.03 -1.64 -8.50
N ALA A 106 2.91 -2.97 -8.50
CA ALA A 106 1.76 -3.67 -9.05
C ALA A 106 1.02 -4.41 -7.94
N CYS A 107 -0.31 -4.40 -8.02
CA CYS A 107 -1.19 -5.12 -7.13
C CYS A 107 -2.50 -5.48 -7.82
N GLU A 108 -3.27 -6.34 -7.18
CA GLU A 108 -4.66 -6.55 -7.56
C GLU A 108 -5.50 -5.37 -7.09
N HIS A 109 -6.26 -4.78 -8.01
CA HIS A 109 -7.20 -3.72 -7.75
C HIS A 109 -8.49 -3.99 -8.53
N ALA A 110 -9.61 -4.17 -7.83
CA ALA A 110 -10.92 -4.47 -8.44
C ALA A 110 -10.90 -5.69 -9.40
N GLY A 111 -10.18 -6.76 -9.03
CA GLY A 111 -10.12 -8.01 -9.79
C GLY A 111 -9.16 -8.01 -10.99
N ILE A 112 -8.38 -6.94 -11.17
CA ILE A 112 -7.35 -6.85 -12.21
C ILE A 112 -5.98 -6.51 -11.61
N ILE A 113 -4.91 -6.95 -12.27
CA ILE A 113 -3.56 -6.51 -11.91
C ILE A 113 -3.30 -5.15 -12.55
N ALA A 114 -3.00 -4.16 -11.73
CA ALA A 114 -2.74 -2.79 -12.16
C ALA A 114 -1.46 -2.23 -11.53
N GLY A 115 -0.81 -1.31 -12.25
CA GLY A 115 0.41 -0.65 -11.80
C GLY A 115 0.15 0.77 -11.36
N PHE A 116 0.70 1.16 -10.20
CA PHE A 116 0.50 2.48 -9.61
C PHE A 116 1.83 3.12 -9.22
N TRP A 117 1.94 4.42 -9.50
CA TRP A 117 2.96 5.28 -8.93
C TRP A 117 2.51 5.74 -7.55
N VAL A 118 3.36 5.56 -6.55
CA VAL A 118 3.04 5.72 -5.14
C VAL A 118 4.16 6.40 -4.35
N GLU A 119 3.85 6.75 -3.11
CA GLU A 119 4.80 7.26 -2.14
C GLU A 119 5.23 6.11 -1.22
N SER A 120 6.50 5.77 -1.23
CA SER A 120 7.05 4.61 -0.54
C SER A 120 6.85 4.64 0.97
N TRP A 121 6.80 5.83 1.57
CA TRP A 121 6.66 6.00 3.01
C TRP A 121 5.31 5.48 3.54
N CYS A 122 4.29 5.38 2.67
CA CYS A 122 2.99 4.79 2.99
C CYS A 122 2.98 3.25 2.97
N PHE A 123 4.11 2.59 2.68
CA PHE A 123 4.22 1.15 2.56
C PHE A 123 5.14 0.55 3.63
N GLU A 124 4.93 -0.73 3.90
CA GLU A 124 5.83 -1.57 4.69
C GLU A 124 6.07 -2.90 4.02
N LYS A 125 7.08 -3.64 4.50
CA LYS A 125 7.38 -4.97 3.97
C LYS A 125 6.17 -5.87 4.20
N TYR A 126 5.76 -6.59 3.18
CA TYR A 126 4.73 -7.60 3.30
C TYR A 126 5.30 -8.82 4.03
N THR A 127 4.65 -9.21 5.12
CA THR A 127 5.05 -10.35 5.97
C THR A 127 4.01 -11.48 5.97
N GLY A 128 3.01 -11.42 5.08
CA GLY A 128 2.00 -12.46 4.95
C GLY A 128 2.60 -13.82 4.55
N PRO A 129 1.78 -14.88 4.49
CA PRO A 129 2.26 -16.24 4.23
C PRO A 129 2.98 -16.27 2.88
N ILE A 130 4.31 -16.31 2.91
CA ILE A 130 5.12 -16.70 1.77
C ILE A 130 4.72 -18.15 1.56
N ALA A 131 3.98 -18.45 0.49
CA ALA A 131 3.75 -19.85 0.11
C ALA A 131 5.14 -20.49 0.06
N GLU A 132 5.37 -21.51 0.90
CA GLU A 132 6.61 -22.28 0.84
C GLU A 132 6.73 -22.79 -0.59
N MET A 133 7.63 -22.18 -1.37
CA MET A 133 7.98 -22.72 -2.67
C MET A 133 8.68 -24.03 -2.40
N HIS A 134 7.92 -25.13 -2.48
CA HIS A 134 8.50 -26.46 -2.53
C HIS A 134 9.44 -26.52 -3.74
N PRO A 135 10.76 -26.76 -3.54
CA PRO A 135 11.64 -27.04 -4.64
C PRO A 135 11.36 -28.46 -5.10
N GLY A 136 10.76 -28.61 -6.28
CA GLY A 136 10.74 -29.86 -7.02
C GLY A 136 9.35 -30.38 -7.36
N ALA A 137 9.00 -30.22 -8.62
CA ALA A 137 8.46 -31.30 -9.43
C ALA A 137 9.13 -31.25 -10.79
#